data_AF-A0A850KH57-F1
#
_entry.id   AF-A0A850KH57-F1
#
_cell.length_a   1.000
_cell.length_b   1.000
_cell.length_c   1.000
_cell.angle_alpha   90.00
_cell.angle_beta   90.00
_cell.angle_gamma   90.00
#
_symmetry.space_group_name_H-M   'P 1'
#
loop_
_entity.id
_entity.type
_entity.pdbx_description
1 polymer ?
#
loop_
_entity_poly.entity_id
_entity_poly.type
_entity_poly.pdbx_seq_one_letter_code
_entity_poly.pdbx_strand_id
1 'polypeptide(L)'
;MRLSEILHQEHQRTLVALDDLDQWRDKPLPSNMDDISDLLTRLIDVCESDVTRHYAFEEENLFPILRQNGADFMANMLSGEHAIIRPIAQALCENATKALKDGFTQESWQKFQELSFEFIGHETFHIQKEEMGLINALNMMLTPEVETPLLALYLH
;
A
#
# COMPACT_ATOMS: atom_id res chain seq x y z
N MET A 1 9.91 14.94 13.40
CA MET A 1 9.33 14.06 12.40
C MET A 1 7.85 13.99 12.68
N ARG A 2 7.04 14.40 11.71
CA ARG A 2 5.57 14.40 11.76
C ARG A 2 5.06 13.03 11.33
N LEU A 3 3.86 12.66 11.75
CA LEU A 3 3.21 11.43 11.32
C LEU A 3 2.98 11.46 9.80
N SER A 4 2.53 12.61 9.28
CA SER A 4 2.36 12.86 7.85
C SER A 4 3.66 12.67 7.04
N GLU A 5 4.82 12.98 7.61
CA GLU A 5 6.11 12.75 6.95
C GLU A 5 6.46 11.27 6.85
N ILE A 6 6.06 10.46 7.84
CA ILE A 6 6.28 9.00 7.84
C ILE A 6 5.36 8.34 6.80
N LEU A 7 4.06 8.65 6.85
CA LEU A 7 3.08 8.13 5.88
C LEU A 7 3.46 8.51 4.45
N HIS A 8 3.91 9.75 4.23
CA HIS A 8 4.42 10.18 2.93
C HIS A 8 5.61 9.33 2.45
N GLN A 9 6.58 9.03 3.33
CA GLN A 9 7.71 8.18 2.96
C GLN A 9 7.29 6.76 2.61
N GLU A 10 6.31 6.22 3.31
CA GLU A 10 5.68 4.92 3.00
C GLU A 10 5.06 4.94 1.60
N HIS A 11 4.22 5.92 1.32
CA HIS A 11 3.65 6.11 -0.02
C HIS A 11 4.70 6.19 -1.11
N GLN A 12 5.79 6.94 -0.89
CA GLN A 12 6.87 7.01 -1.88
C GLN A 12 7.55 5.65 -2.10
N ARG A 13 7.75 4.85 -1.04
CA ARG A 13 8.31 3.48 -1.20
C ARG A 13 7.37 2.58 -1.97
N THR A 14 6.07 2.65 -1.69
CA THR A 14 5.07 1.85 -2.39
C THR A 14 4.98 2.25 -3.86
N LEU A 15 4.92 3.54 -4.19
CA LEU A 15 4.92 4.02 -5.57
C LEU A 15 6.15 3.54 -6.36
N VAL A 16 7.34 3.53 -5.75
CA VAL A 16 8.54 2.95 -6.40
C VAL A 16 8.38 1.46 -6.69
N ALA A 17 7.82 0.69 -5.74
CA ALA A 17 7.55 -0.73 -5.96
C ALA A 17 6.50 -0.96 -7.07
N LEU A 18 5.46 -0.11 -7.14
CA LEU A 18 4.46 -0.16 -8.21
C LEU A 18 5.06 0.18 -9.57
N ASP A 19 5.94 1.17 -9.66
CA ASP A 19 6.65 1.52 -10.90
C ASP A 19 7.56 0.38 -11.37
N ASP A 20 8.30 -0.24 -10.46
CA ASP A 20 9.11 -1.43 -10.78
C ASP A 20 8.25 -2.61 -11.23
N LEU A 21 7.08 -2.80 -10.60
CA LEU A 21 6.12 -3.83 -10.98
C LEU A 21 5.53 -3.55 -12.38
N ASP A 22 5.24 -2.29 -12.69
CA ASP A 22 4.74 -1.88 -14.00
C ASP A 22 5.75 -2.11 -15.13
N GLN A 23 7.06 -2.00 -14.84
CA GLN A 23 8.11 -2.35 -15.81
C GLN A 23 8.09 -3.83 -16.19
N TRP A 24 7.42 -4.70 -15.43
CA TRP A 24 7.24 -6.12 -15.75
C TRP A 24 5.95 -6.44 -16.48
N ARG A 25 5.11 -5.44 -16.76
CA ARG A 25 3.88 -5.58 -17.52
C ARG A 25 4.13 -6.18 -18.90
N ASP A 26 3.28 -7.13 -19.28
CA ASP A 26 3.26 -7.82 -20.58
C ASP A 26 4.58 -8.52 -20.94
N LYS A 27 5.53 -8.62 -20.00
CA LYS A 27 6.76 -9.37 -20.19
C LYS A 27 6.45 -10.88 -20.18
N PRO A 28 7.19 -11.67 -20.98
CA PRO A 28 7.11 -13.12 -20.87
C PRO A 28 7.55 -13.57 -19.48
N LEU A 29 7.15 -14.81 -19.14
CA LEU A 29 7.63 -15.50 -17.95
C LEU A 29 9.17 -15.40 -17.88
N PRO A 30 9.75 -14.93 -16.76
CA PRO A 30 11.20 -14.84 -16.62
C PRO A 30 11.86 -16.21 -16.79
N SER A 31 12.96 -16.25 -17.55
CA SER A 31 13.72 -17.48 -17.76
C SER A 31 14.61 -17.82 -16.55
N ASN A 32 14.93 -16.82 -15.71
CA ASN A 32 15.58 -17.01 -14.42
C ASN A 32 14.81 -16.22 -13.35
N MET A 33 14.53 -16.85 -12.20
CA MET A 33 13.86 -16.19 -11.08
C MET A 33 14.70 -15.09 -10.44
N ASP A 34 16.04 -15.16 -10.55
CA ASP A 34 16.93 -14.11 -10.05
C ASP A 34 16.61 -12.75 -10.67
N ASP A 35 16.11 -12.71 -11.91
CA ASP A 35 15.78 -11.49 -12.65
C ASP A 35 14.65 -10.68 -11.97
N ILE A 36 13.78 -11.34 -11.19
CA ILE A 36 12.58 -10.73 -10.58
C ILE A 36 12.51 -10.90 -9.06
N SER A 37 13.37 -11.73 -8.46
CA SER A 37 13.31 -12.08 -7.03
C SER A 37 13.33 -10.87 -6.08
N ASP A 38 14.15 -9.85 -6.38
CA ASP A 38 14.22 -8.61 -5.60
C ASP A 38 12.91 -7.83 -5.64
N LEU A 39 12.25 -7.76 -6.80
CA LEU A 39 10.94 -7.13 -6.95
C LEU A 39 9.87 -7.88 -6.15
N LEU A 40 9.85 -9.21 -6.25
CA LEU A 40 8.88 -10.03 -5.49
C LEU A 40 9.04 -9.84 -3.99
N THR A 41 10.28 -9.75 -3.50
CA THR A 41 10.57 -9.50 -2.09
C THR A 41 10.07 -8.13 -1.66
N ARG A 42 10.40 -7.07 -2.42
CA ARG A 42 9.88 -5.71 -2.13
C ARG A 42 8.36 -5.63 -2.16
N LEU A 43 7.71 -6.33 -3.08
CA LEU A 43 6.26 -6.35 -3.19
C LEU A 43 5.62 -7.00 -1.95
N ILE A 44 6.19 -8.10 -1.46
CA ILE A 44 5.75 -8.76 -0.22
C ILE A 44 5.89 -7.80 0.98
N ASP A 45 7.03 -7.10 1.07
CA ASP A 45 7.26 -6.13 2.14
C ASP A 45 6.22 -4.99 2.10
N VAL A 46 5.90 -4.45 0.90
CA VAL A 46 4.89 -3.41 0.70
C VAL A 46 3.48 -3.88 1.11
N CYS A 47 3.09 -5.11 0.76
CA CYS A 47 1.81 -5.66 1.21
C CYS A 47 1.71 -5.74 2.74
N GLU A 48 2.81 -6.07 3.41
CA GLU A 48 2.83 -6.19 4.86
C GLU A 48 2.87 -4.82 5.55
N SER A 49 3.69 -3.88 5.06
CA SER A 49 3.81 -2.56 5.66
C SER A 49 2.60 -1.69 5.37
N ASP A 50 2.25 -1.51 4.11
CA ASP A 50 1.36 -0.44 3.71
C ASP A 50 -0.09 -0.96 3.66
N VAL A 51 -0.34 -2.06 2.98
CA VAL A 51 -1.73 -2.57 2.86
C VAL A 51 -2.27 -3.19 4.16
N THR A 52 -1.37 -3.68 5.03
CA THR A 52 -1.77 -4.29 6.30
C THR A 52 -1.62 -3.32 7.47
N ARG A 53 -0.40 -2.87 7.80
CA ARG A 53 -0.18 -2.06 9.01
C ARG A 53 -0.63 -0.61 8.84
N HIS A 54 -0.26 0.04 7.74
CA HIS A 54 -0.60 1.44 7.48
C HIS A 54 -2.12 1.61 7.39
N TYR A 55 -2.81 0.82 6.56
CA TYR A 55 -4.27 0.87 6.46
C TYR A 55 -4.97 0.62 7.80
N ALA A 56 -4.52 -0.38 8.56
CA ALA A 56 -5.11 -0.66 9.87
C ALA A 56 -4.95 0.53 10.82
N PHE A 57 -3.76 1.13 10.85
CA PHE A 57 -3.50 2.29 11.69
C PHE A 57 -4.38 3.47 11.30
N GLU A 58 -4.53 3.75 10.01
CA GLU A 58 -5.42 4.81 9.53
C GLU A 58 -6.88 4.55 9.92
N GLU A 59 -7.38 3.34 9.66
CA GLU A 59 -8.76 2.95 9.98
C GLU A 59 -9.06 3.04 11.48
N GLU A 60 -8.11 2.61 12.31
CA GLU A 60 -8.27 2.52 13.77
C GLU A 60 -8.02 3.85 14.49
N ASN A 61 -7.13 4.72 13.95
CA ASN A 61 -6.64 5.89 14.68
C ASN A 61 -6.87 7.21 13.95
N LEU A 62 -6.64 7.27 12.64
CA LEU A 62 -6.72 8.53 11.89
C LEU A 62 -8.13 8.83 11.39
N PHE A 63 -8.82 7.85 10.83
CA PHE A 63 -10.18 8.01 10.32
C PHE A 63 -11.19 8.39 11.42
N PRO A 64 -11.10 7.90 12.68
CA PRO A 64 -11.90 8.43 13.77
C PRO A 64 -11.67 9.93 14.02
N ILE A 65 -10.44 10.41 13.94
CA ILE A 65 -10.11 11.84 14.09
C ILE A 65 -10.72 12.65 12.94
N LEU A 66 -10.63 12.15 11.69
CA LEU A 66 -11.27 12.80 10.54
C LEU A 66 -12.78 12.94 10.74
N ARG A 67 -13.45 11.86 11.17
CA ARG A 67 -14.90 11.85 11.44
C ARG A 67 -15.27 12.86 12.54
N GLN A 68 -14.51 12.91 13.63
CA GLN A 68 -14.74 13.89 14.70
C GLN A 68 -14.60 15.35 14.23
N ASN A 69 -13.83 15.58 13.17
CA ASN A 69 -13.63 16.90 12.56
C ASN A 69 -14.54 17.14 11.33
N GLY A 70 -15.58 16.31 11.12
CA GLY A 70 -16.57 16.46 10.06
C GLY A 70 -16.11 16.03 8.67
N ALA A 71 -15.03 15.26 8.58
CA ALA A 71 -14.47 14.73 7.33
C ALA A 71 -14.88 13.27 7.06
N ASP A 72 -16.10 12.86 7.47
CA ASP A 72 -16.63 11.50 7.32
C ASP A 72 -16.60 10.98 5.87
N PHE A 73 -16.84 11.85 4.90
CA PHE A 73 -16.81 11.48 3.49
C PHE A 73 -15.44 10.93 3.06
N MET A 74 -14.34 11.58 3.49
CA MET A 74 -12.98 11.15 3.19
C MET A 74 -12.69 9.81 3.86
N ALA A 75 -12.98 9.71 5.16
CA ALA A 75 -12.78 8.46 5.91
C ALA A 75 -13.53 7.27 5.29
N ASN A 76 -14.79 7.48 4.86
CA ASN A 76 -15.60 6.43 4.26
C ASN A 76 -15.14 6.06 2.85
N MET A 77 -14.69 7.04 2.05
CA MET A 77 -14.10 6.78 0.73
C MET A 77 -12.86 5.90 0.86
N LEU A 78 -11.88 6.34 1.66
CA LEU A 78 -10.60 5.64 1.82
C LEU A 78 -10.79 4.24 2.42
N SER A 79 -11.62 4.10 3.46
CA SER A 79 -11.96 2.77 4.03
C SER A 79 -12.61 1.84 2.98
N GLY A 80 -13.44 2.39 2.09
CA GLY A 80 -14.04 1.62 1.01
C GLY A 80 -13.02 1.15 -0.03
N GLU A 81 -12.00 1.97 -0.31
CA GLU A 81 -10.88 1.64 -1.18
C GLU A 81 -9.98 0.56 -0.56
N HIS A 82 -9.66 0.68 0.74
CA HIS A 82 -8.91 -0.35 1.46
C HIS A 82 -9.58 -1.72 1.36
N ALA A 83 -10.91 -1.76 1.50
CA ALA A 83 -11.67 -3.01 1.41
C ALA A 83 -11.59 -3.68 0.02
N ILE A 84 -11.36 -2.90 -1.05
CA ILE A 84 -11.17 -3.41 -2.41
C ILE A 84 -9.71 -3.82 -2.63
N ILE A 85 -8.76 -3.00 -2.19
CA ILE A 85 -7.33 -3.19 -2.43
C ILE A 85 -6.78 -4.37 -1.64
N ARG A 86 -7.14 -4.49 -0.36
CA ARG A 86 -6.62 -5.51 0.57
C ARG A 86 -6.66 -6.95 0.01
N PRO A 87 -7.80 -7.46 -0.52
CA PRO A 87 -7.82 -8.81 -1.09
C PRO A 87 -6.96 -8.96 -2.35
N ILE A 88 -6.81 -7.91 -3.18
CA ILE A 88 -5.97 -7.93 -4.38
C ILE A 88 -4.50 -8.03 -3.98
N ALA A 89 -4.06 -7.16 -3.07
CA ALA A 89 -2.70 -7.16 -2.53
C ALA A 89 -2.35 -8.50 -1.87
N GLN A 90 -3.27 -9.05 -1.05
CA GLN A 90 -3.08 -10.35 -0.41
C GLN A 90 -2.88 -11.46 -1.45
N ALA A 91 -3.74 -11.53 -2.47
CA ALA A 91 -3.63 -12.54 -3.52
C ALA A 91 -2.33 -12.40 -4.32
N LEU A 92 -1.92 -11.16 -4.61
CA LEU A 92 -0.67 -10.84 -5.31
C LEU A 92 0.55 -11.29 -4.51
N CYS A 93 0.58 -10.97 -3.21
CA CYS A 93 1.71 -11.31 -2.33
C CYS A 93 1.78 -12.81 -2.00
N GLU A 94 0.63 -13.50 -1.88
CA GLU A 94 0.60 -14.96 -1.80
C GLU A 94 1.16 -15.61 -3.08
N ASN A 95 0.85 -15.05 -4.26
CA ASN A 95 1.35 -15.52 -5.53
C ASN A 95 2.88 -15.29 -5.65
N ALA A 96 3.36 -14.09 -5.30
CA ALA A 96 4.78 -13.75 -5.27
C ALA A 96 5.58 -14.64 -4.30
N THR A 97 5.04 -14.90 -3.11
CA THR A 97 5.67 -15.77 -2.10
C THR A 97 5.84 -17.20 -2.61
N LYS A 98 4.82 -17.74 -3.28
CA LYS A 98 4.90 -19.08 -3.91
C LYS A 98 5.94 -19.09 -5.03
N ALA A 99 5.97 -18.04 -5.86
CA ALA A 99 6.94 -17.92 -6.94
C ALA A 99 8.39 -17.83 -6.45
N LEU A 100 8.66 -17.13 -5.35
CA LEU A 100 10.00 -17.09 -4.73
C LEU A 100 10.46 -18.48 -4.25
N LYS A 101 9.54 -19.33 -3.84
CA LYS A 101 9.85 -20.67 -3.32
C LYS A 101 9.99 -21.71 -4.44
N ASP A 102 9.03 -21.72 -5.35
CA ASP A 102 8.82 -22.82 -6.31
C ASP A 102 9.05 -22.39 -7.77
N GLY A 103 9.30 -21.10 -8.02
CA GLY A 103 9.31 -20.49 -9.34
C GLY A 103 7.90 -20.21 -9.89
N PHE A 104 7.83 -19.46 -10.98
CA PHE A 104 6.58 -19.27 -11.70
C PHE A 104 6.33 -20.40 -12.71
N THR A 105 5.11 -20.93 -12.72
CA THR A 105 4.52 -21.57 -13.91
C THR A 105 3.96 -20.52 -14.87
N GLN A 106 3.67 -20.90 -16.11
CA GLN A 106 3.02 -20.01 -17.08
C GLN A 106 1.67 -19.49 -16.57
N GLU A 107 0.88 -20.35 -15.93
CA GLU A 107 -0.44 -19.99 -15.37
C GLU A 107 -0.30 -19.02 -14.19
N SER A 108 0.59 -19.32 -13.23
CA SER A 108 0.82 -18.42 -12.09
C SER A 108 1.43 -17.09 -12.51
N TRP A 109 2.22 -17.06 -13.58
CA TRP A 109 2.77 -15.83 -14.15
C TRP A 109 1.68 -14.95 -14.77
N GLN A 110 0.77 -15.53 -15.55
CA GLN A 110 -0.39 -14.80 -16.07
C GLN A 110 -1.23 -14.23 -14.92
N LYS A 111 -1.45 -15.04 -13.88
CA LYS A 111 -2.19 -14.57 -12.70
C LYS A 111 -1.47 -13.43 -11.97
N PHE A 112 -0.15 -13.53 -11.85
CA PHE A 112 0.67 -12.46 -11.28
C PHE A 112 0.55 -11.17 -12.09
N GLN A 113 0.60 -11.24 -13.41
CA GLN A 113 0.45 -10.08 -14.31
C GLN A 113 -0.93 -9.41 -14.16
N GLU A 114 -2.01 -10.20 -14.13
CA GLU A 114 -3.37 -9.69 -13.91
C GLU A 114 -3.52 -8.97 -12.57
N LEU A 115 -3.08 -9.62 -11.49
CA LEU A 115 -3.16 -9.06 -10.13
C LEU A 115 -2.28 -7.81 -9.99
N SER A 116 -1.10 -7.82 -10.61
CA SER A 116 -0.20 -6.66 -10.63
C SER A 116 -0.86 -5.47 -11.31
N PHE A 117 -1.52 -5.68 -12.44
CA PHE A 117 -2.21 -4.61 -13.15
C PHE A 117 -3.33 -3.99 -12.32
N GLU A 118 -4.18 -4.83 -11.73
CA GLU A 118 -5.27 -4.36 -10.86
C GLU A 118 -4.72 -3.61 -9.65
N PHE A 119 -3.71 -4.17 -8.97
CA PHE A 119 -3.11 -3.56 -7.79
C PHE A 119 -2.48 -2.20 -8.09
N ILE A 120 -1.65 -2.10 -9.13
CA ILE A 120 -1.05 -0.82 -9.57
C ILE A 120 -2.14 0.23 -9.82
N GLY A 121 -3.19 -0.16 -10.54
CA GLY A 121 -4.31 0.74 -10.84
C GLY A 121 -4.98 1.28 -9.59
N HIS A 122 -5.38 0.40 -8.67
CA HIS A 122 -6.08 0.83 -7.46
C HIS A 122 -5.17 1.59 -6.49
N GLU A 123 -3.99 1.06 -6.20
CA GLU A 123 -3.09 1.60 -5.18
C GLU A 123 -2.54 2.97 -5.54
N THR A 124 -2.16 3.18 -6.81
CA THR A 124 -1.64 4.47 -7.27
C THR A 124 -2.68 5.58 -7.07
N PHE A 125 -3.94 5.34 -7.42
CA PHE A 125 -5.00 6.34 -7.26
C PHE A 125 -5.40 6.53 -5.80
N HIS A 126 -5.30 5.49 -4.98
CA HIS A 126 -5.55 5.57 -3.55
C HIS A 126 -4.52 6.48 -2.87
N ILE A 127 -3.22 6.18 -3.03
CA ILE A 127 -2.11 6.99 -2.51
C ILE A 127 -2.23 8.46 -2.97
N GLN A 128 -2.57 8.71 -4.23
CA GLN A 128 -2.74 10.07 -4.73
C GLN A 128 -3.81 10.86 -3.97
N LYS A 129 -4.93 10.23 -3.60
CA LYS A 129 -6.00 10.91 -2.82
C LYS A 129 -5.54 11.19 -1.40
N GLU A 130 -4.75 10.32 -0.82
CA GLU A 130 -4.23 10.50 0.53
C GLU A 130 -3.19 11.61 0.56
N GLU A 131 -2.23 11.62 -0.37
CA GLU A 131 -1.24 12.69 -0.51
C GLU A 131 -1.89 14.06 -0.74
N MET A 132 -2.90 14.12 -1.62
CA MET A 132 -3.58 15.38 -1.95
C MET A 132 -4.58 15.82 -0.88
N GLY A 133 -5.17 14.87 -0.14
CA GLY A 133 -6.28 15.10 0.78
C GLY A 133 -5.92 14.81 2.23
N LEU A 134 -5.71 13.54 2.56
CA LEU A 134 -5.48 13.07 3.93
C LEU A 134 -4.25 13.72 4.58
N ILE A 135 -3.09 13.68 3.93
CA ILE A 135 -1.83 14.25 4.44
C ILE A 135 -1.99 15.73 4.77
N ASN A 136 -2.68 16.48 3.90
CA ASN A 136 -2.97 17.89 4.15
C ASN A 136 -3.93 18.09 5.34
N ALA A 137 -4.98 17.26 5.45
CA ALA A 137 -5.92 17.29 6.57
C ALA A 137 -5.22 16.99 7.90
N LEU A 138 -4.39 15.94 7.96
CA LEU A 138 -3.59 15.59 9.14
C LEU A 138 -2.68 16.75 9.55
N ASN A 139 -2.03 17.40 8.59
CA ASN A 139 -1.16 18.52 8.88
C ASN A 139 -1.88 19.72 9.51
N MET A 140 -3.15 19.94 9.16
CA MET A 140 -3.97 21.00 9.72
C MET A 140 -4.62 20.63 11.06
N MET A 141 -5.00 19.35 11.23
CA MET A 141 -5.78 18.88 12.38
C MET A 141 -4.91 18.42 13.56
N LEU A 142 -3.75 17.83 13.29
CA LEU A 142 -2.90 17.24 14.31
C LEU A 142 -1.99 18.29 14.97
N THR A 143 -2.37 18.70 16.18
CA THR A 143 -1.49 19.44 17.08
C THR A 143 -0.44 18.49 17.68
N PRO A 144 0.70 19.01 18.18
CA PRO A 144 1.72 18.17 18.81
C PRO A 144 1.20 17.27 19.93
N GLU A 145 0.22 17.75 20.71
CA GLU A 145 -0.38 17.02 21.82
C GLU A 145 -1.20 15.81 21.35
N VAL A 146 -1.84 15.91 20.18
CA VAL A 146 -2.60 14.80 19.56
C VAL A 146 -1.66 13.87 18.79
N GLU A 147 -0.65 14.42 18.12
CA GLU A 147 0.25 13.67 17.23
C GLU A 147 1.27 12.82 18.00
N THR A 148 1.79 13.31 19.13
CA THR A 148 2.80 12.59 19.92
C THR A 148 2.37 11.17 20.32
N PRO A 149 1.17 10.93 20.89
CA PRO A 149 0.74 9.56 21.21
C PRO A 149 0.50 8.71 19.96
N LEU A 150 0.05 9.30 18.84
CA LEU A 150 -0.14 8.59 17.58
C LEU A 150 1.19 8.13 16.98
N LEU A 151 2.22 8.99 17.03
CA LEU A 151 3.58 8.64 16.61
C LEU A 151 4.15 7.50 17.46
N ALA A 152 3.94 7.53 18.77
CA ALA A 152 4.39 6.45 19.66
C ALA A 152 3.67 5.14 19.32
N LEU A 153 2.38 5.17 19.00
CA LEU A 153 1.63 3.99 18.59
C LEU A 153 2.08 3.48 17.21
N TYR A 154 2.41 4.36 16.28
CA TYR A 154 2.79 3.96 14.92
C TYR A 154 4.18 3.33 14.84
N LEU A 155 5.08 3.74 15.73
CA LEU A 155 6.48 3.30 15.74
C LEU A 155 6.73 2.05 16.62
N HIS A 156 5.71 1.51 17.29
CA HIS A 156 5.81 0.39 18.25
C HIS A 156 4.85 -0.75 17.91
#